data_AF-A0A0T5ZKR5-F1
#
_entry.id   AF-A0A0T5ZKR5-F1
#
_cell.length_a   1.000
_cell.length_b   1.000
_cell.length_c   1.000
_cell.angle_alpha   90.00
_cell.angle_beta   90.00
_cell.angle_gamma   90.00
#
_symmetry.space_group_name_H-M   'P 1'
#
loop_
_entity.id
_entity.type
_entity.pdbx_description
1 polymer ?
#
loop_
_entity_poly.entity_id
_entity_poly.type
_entity_poly.pdbx_seq_one_letter_code
_entity_poly.pdbx_strand_id
1 'polypeptide(L)'
;MEVPRGIRADTPPPDQHGAASPEAVAFVRFCYARRRVGWPELYDEMCAVASRGAFRGWGHAELAEHGIRFTLFDMPGLAAIAAVVSREERERSRGRSSAGADGADGRPAATLDAAAD
;
A
#
# COMPACT_ATOMS: atom_id res chain seq x y z
N MET A 1 54.85 -14.01 -0.44
CA MET A 1 54.06 -12.84 0.00
C MET A 1 52.68 -12.99 -0.60
N GLU A 2 51.78 -13.67 0.12
CA GLU A 2 50.38 -13.83 -0.29
C GLU A 2 49.60 -12.58 0.09
N VAL A 3 48.90 -12.02 -0.89
CA VAL A 3 47.94 -10.95 -0.71
C VAL A 3 46.61 -11.56 -0.23
N PRO A 4 46.10 -11.21 0.96
CA PRO A 4 44.82 -11.72 1.41
C PRO A 4 43.71 -11.13 0.52
N ARG A 5 42.90 -12.02 -0.06
CA ARG A 5 41.73 -11.66 -0.87
C ARG A 5 40.72 -10.92 0.01
N GLY A 6 40.76 -9.59 -0.09
CA GLY A 6 39.86 -8.68 0.59
C GLY A 6 38.39 -8.96 0.28
N ILE A 7 37.59 -8.76 1.33
CA ILE A 7 36.14 -8.65 1.40
C ILE A 7 35.47 -8.47 0.03
N ARG A 8 34.69 -9.48 -0.38
CA ARG A 8 33.63 -9.28 -1.36
C ARG A 8 32.59 -8.38 -0.70
N ALA A 9 32.58 -7.10 -1.06
CA ALA A 9 31.37 -6.32 -0.99
C ALA A 9 30.40 -6.95 -2.01
N ASP A 10 29.53 -7.83 -1.53
CA ASP A 10 28.37 -8.28 -2.27
C ASP A 10 27.40 -7.09 -2.33
N THR A 11 27.70 -6.13 -3.20
CA THR A 11 26.74 -5.09 -3.57
C THR A 11 25.82 -5.76 -4.57
N PRO A 12 24.57 -6.10 -4.20
CA PRO A 12 23.67 -6.71 -5.16
C PRO A 12 23.35 -5.71 -6.29
N PRO A 13 23.15 -6.19 -7.53
CA PRO A 13 22.92 -5.33 -8.69
C PRO A 13 21.63 -4.49 -8.52
N PRO A 14 21.58 -3.27 -9.08
CA PRO A 14 20.44 -2.33 -8.94
C PRO A 14 19.14 -2.80 -9.64
N ASP A 15 19.17 -3.96 -10.29
CA ASP A 15 18.09 -4.47 -11.15
C ASP A 15 17.18 -5.50 -10.45
N GLN A 16 17.46 -5.87 -9.20
CA GLN A 16 16.63 -6.79 -8.41
C GLN A 16 15.33 -6.15 -7.86
N HIS A 17 14.89 -5.04 -8.46
CA HIS A 17 13.51 -4.56 -8.34
C HIS A 17 12.53 -5.43 -9.16
N GLY A 18 13.02 -6.47 -9.83
CA GLY A 18 12.25 -7.47 -10.56
C GLY A 18 11.32 -8.26 -9.64
N ALA A 19 10.02 -7.98 -9.78
CA ALA A 19 8.91 -8.53 -9.00
C ALA A 19 9.08 -8.34 -7.49
N ALA A 20 8.55 -7.21 -6.99
CA ALA A 20 8.31 -7.04 -5.56
C ALA A 20 7.70 -8.32 -4.98
N SER A 21 8.29 -8.81 -3.89
CA SER A 21 7.78 -10.00 -3.20
C SER A 21 6.29 -9.81 -2.89
N PRO A 22 5.49 -10.90 -2.87
CA PRO A 22 4.08 -10.78 -2.51
C PRO A 22 3.90 -10.16 -1.12
N GLU A 23 4.86 -10.37 -0.22
CA GLU A 23 4.95 -9.72 1.09
C GLU A 23 5.17 -8.21 0.97
N ALA A 24 6.02 -7.76 0.06
CA ALA A 24 6.25 -6.34 -0.18
C ALA A 24 4.98 -5.65 -0.69
N VAL A 25 4.29 -6.25 -1.66
CA VAL A 25 3.01 -5.73 -2.16
C VAL A 25 1.96 -5.71 -1.05
N ALA A 26 1.90 -6.75 -0.22
CA ALA A 26 0.97 -6.82 0.91
C ALA A 26 1.23 -5.72 1.94
N PHE A 27 2.49 -5.43 2.25
CA PHE A 27 2.88 -4.34 3.14
C PHE A 27 2.47 -2.96 2.59
N VAL A 28 2.76 -2.70 1.30
CA VAL A 28 2.39 -1.43 0.66
C VAL A 28 0.86 -1.25 0.62
N ARG A 29 0.11 -2.32 0.31
CA ARG A 29 -1.37 -2.34 0.38
C ARG A 29 -1.87 -2.04 1.79
N PHE A 30 -1.25 -2.62 2.82
CA PHE A 30 -1.61 -2.34 4.22
C PHE A 30 -1.40 -0.86 4.57
N CYS A 31 -0.28 -0.27 4.17
CA CYS A 31 0.00 1.15 4.41
C CYS A 31 -1.03 2.04 3.68
N TYR A 32 -1.34 1.72 2.42
CA TYR A 32 -2.34 2.45 1.63
C TYR A 32 -3.76 2.33 2.19
N ALA A 33 -4.14 1.17 2.72
CA ALA A 33 -5.45 0.97 3.33
C ALA A 33 -5.64 1.83 4.60
N ARG A 34 -4.57 2.06 5.37
CA ARG A 34 -4.56 2.95 6.56
C ARG A 34 -4.64 4.42 6.15
N ARG A 35 -3.86 4.81 5.16
CA ARG A 35 -3.84 6.17 4.60
C ARG A 35 -3.90 6.08 3.08
N ARG A 36 -5.06 6.40 2.52
CA ARG A 36 -5.31 6.44 1.05
C ARG A 36 -4.66 7.66 0.38
N VAL A 37 -3.40 7.94 0.73
CA VAL A 37 -2.62 9.09 0.27
C VAL A 37 -1.80 8.72 -0.96
N GLY A 38 -1.31 9.73 -1.69
CA GLY A 38 -0.38 9.52 -2.79
C GLY A 38 1.04 9.26 -2.30
N TRP A 39 1.92 9.07 -3.27
CA TRP A 39 3.34 9.32 -3.06
C TRP A 39 3.57 10.84 -3.05
N PRO A 40 4.42 11.42 -2.19
CA PRO A 40 5.37 10.77 -1.27
C PRO A 40 4.82 10.43 0.11
N GLU A 41 3.62 10.88 0.51
CA GLU A 41 3.12 10.70 1.88
C GLU A 41 2.94 9.22 2.27
N LEU A 42 2.68 8.35 1.29
CA LEU A 42 2.64 6.90 1.51
C LEU A 42 4.01 6.36 1.95
N TYR A 43 5.12 6.95 1.50
CA TYR A 43 6.47 6.62 1.96
C TYR A 43 6.65 6.87 3.45
N ASP A 44 6.18 8.02 3.93
CA ASP A 44 6.25 8.38 5.35
C ASP A 44 5.42 7.43 6.20
N GLU A 45 4.21 7.06 5.75
CA GLU A 45 3.38 6.06 6.44
C GLU A 45 4.08 4.68 6.45
N MET A 46 4.72 4.26 5.36
CA MET A 46 5.49 3.02 5.33
C MET A 46 6.63 3.05 6.36
N CYS A 47 7.35 4.17 6.47
CA CYS A 47 8.39 4.35 7.49
C CYS A 47 7.82 4.33 8.91
N ALA A 48 6.65 4.93 9.13
CA ALA A 48 5.98 4.94 10.42
C ALA A 48 5.48 3.55 10.84
N VAL A 49 4.94 2.77 9.89
CA VAL A 49 4.50 1.38 10.12
C VAL A 49 5.69 0.49 10.45
N ALA A 50 6.78 0.59 9.67
CA ALA A 50 8.02 -0.15 9.91
C ALA A 50 8.61 0.18 11.28
N SER A 51 8.68 1.47 11.64
CA SER A 51 9.22 1.90 12.95
C SER A 51 8.38 1.41 14.14
N ARG A 52 7.10 1.08 13.92
CA ARG A 52 6.18 0.60 14.96
C ARG A 52 5.97 -0.91 14.93
N GLY A 53 6.55 -1.63 13.97
CA GLY A 53 6.26 -3.05 13.78
C GLY A 53 4.79 -3.34 13.45
N ALA A 54 4.04 -2.37 12.92
CA ALA A 54 2.59 -2.46 12.87
C ALA A 54 2.06 -3.44 11.81
N PHE A 55 2.92 -3.89 10.90
CA PHE A 55 2.61 -4.95 9.94
C PHE A 55 3.29 -6.24 10.38
N ARG A 56 2.52 -7.23 10.87
CA ARG A 56 3.03 -8.56 11.30
C ARG A 56 4.11 -8.55 12.39
N GLY A 57 4.33 -7.43 13.07
CA GLY A 57 5.47 -7.26 13.98
C GLY A 57 6.79 -6.91 13.28
N TRP A 58 6.78 -6.69 11.96
CA TRP A 58 7.98 -6.49 11.16
C TRP A 58 8.47 -5.04 11.21
N GLY A 59 9.73 -4.88 11.59
CA GLY A 59 10.46 -3.63 11.54
C GLY A 59 11.25 -3.47 10.24
N HIS A 60 12.15 -2.49 10.21
CA HIS A 60 12.99 -2.21 9.03
C HIS A 60 13.87 -3.39 8.63
N ALA A 61 14.35 -4.18 9.60
CA ALA A 61 15.21 -5.34 9.34
C ALA A 61 14.42 -6.48 8.68
N GLU A 62 13.29 -6.86 9.26
CA GLU A 62 12.44 -7.93 8.74
C GLU A 62 11.85 -7.54 7.37
N LEU A 63 11.47 -6.28 7.18
CA LEU A 63 11.01 -5.78 5.89
C LEU A 63 12.11 -5.83 4.82
N ALA A 64 13.38 -5.58 5.19
CA ALA A 64 14.50 -5.67 4.27
C ALA A 64 14.78 -7.11 3.81
N GLU A 65 14.56 -8.11 4.67
CA GLU A 65 14.63 -9.54 4.29
C GLU A 65 13.57 -9.90 3.24
N HIS A 66 12.42 -9.24 3.28
CA HIS A 66 11.35 -9.37 2.29
C HIS A 66 11.48 -8.42 1.09
N GLY A 67 12.59 -7.71 0.97
CA GLY A 67 12.89 -6.84 -0.18
C GLY A 67 12.34 -5.42 -0.09
N ILE A 68 11.81 -5.00 1.07
CA ILE A 68 11.44 -3.60 1.32
C ILE A 68 12.56 -2.92 2.09
N ARG A 69 13.35 -2.13 1.38
CA ARG A 69 14.41 -1.32 1.97
C ARG A 69 14.07 0.16 1.79
N PHE A 70 14.24 0.93 2.87
CA PHE A 70 14.03 2.38 2.88
C PHE A 70 15.33 3.11 2.58
N THR A 71 16.02 2.73 1.50
CA THR A 71 17.23 3.40 1.04
C THR A 71 16.92 4.26 -0.18
N LEU A 72 17.75 5.29 -0.43
CA LEU A 72 17.64 6.14 -1.61
C LEU A 72 17.74 5.36 -2.93
N PHE A 73 18.47 4.23 -2.95
CA PHE A 73 18.60 3.38 -4.13
C PHE A 73 17.34 2.55 -4.41
N ASP A 74 16.64 2.14 -3.35
CA ASP A 74 15.41 1.36 -3.46
C ASP A 74 14.15 2.25 -3.62
N MET A 75 14.25 3.55 -3.31
CA MET A 75 13.14 4.52 -3.46
C MET A 75 12.43 4.50 -4.82
N PRO A 76 13.11 4.54 -5.99
CA PRO A 76 12.42 4.53 -7.28
C PRO A 76 11.63 3.23 -7.50
N GLY A 77 12.15 2.09 -7.06
CA GLY A 77 11.41 0.81 -7.11
C GLY A 77 10.20 0.80 -6.18
N LEU A 78 10.36 1.32 -4.95
CA LEU A 78 9.27 1.42 -3.98
C LEU A 78 8.17 2.38 -4.46
N ALA A 79 8.54 3.49 -5.09
CA ALA A 79 7.60 4.43 -5.71
C ALA A 79 6.81 3.77 -6.86
N ALA A 80 7.45 2.94 -7.67
CA ALA A 80 6.75 2.19 -8.73
C ALA A 80 5.72 1.21 -8.15
N ILE A 81 6.08 0.44 -7.12
CA ILE A 81 5.16 -0.48 -6.43
C ILE A 81 3.99 0.29 -5.80
N ALA A 82 4.29 1.39 -5.11
CA ALA A 82 3.30 2.28 -4.51
C ALA A 82 2.31 2.83 -5.54
N ALA A 83 2.79 3.23 -6.73
CA ALA A 83 1.94 3.74 -7.80
C ALA A 83 0.98 2.66 -8.33
N VAL A 84 1.48 1.44 -8.57
CA VAL A 84 0.65 0.29 -9.00
C VAL A 84 -0.41 -0.02 -7.95
N VAL A 85 0.01 -0.21 -6.69
CA VAL A 85 -0.91 -0.51 -5.59
C VAL A 85 -1.96 0.57 -5.39
N SER A 86 -1.55 1.84 -5.42
CA SER A 86 -2.47 2.98 -5.26
C SER A 86 -3.50 3.03 -6.39
N ARG A 87 -3.09 2.72 -7.62
CA ARG A 87 -3.99 2.65 -8.78
C ARG A 87 -5.00 1.51 -8.62
N GLU A 88 -4.52 0.31 -8.33
CA GLU A 88 -5.36 -0.88 -8.12
C GLU A 88 -6.37 -0.68 -6.98
N GLU A 89 -5.93 -0.14 -5.84
CA GLU A 89 -6.80 0.06 -4.69
C GLU A 89 -7.83 1.18 -4.92
N ARG A 90 -7.50 2.21 -5.70
CA ARG A 90 -8.47 3.23 -6.14
C ARG A 90 -9.53 2.62 -7.06
N GLU A 91 -9.13 1.78 -8.00
CA GLU A 91 -10.04 1.07 -8.91
C GLU A 91 -10.94 0.10 -8.13
N ARG A 92 -10.38 -0.65 -7.19
CA ARG A 92 -11.12 -1.56 -6.30
C ARG A 92 -12.09 -0.83 -5.38
N SER A 93 -11.69 0.33 -4.86
CA SER A 93 -12.55 1.17 -4.03
C SER A 93 -13.72 1.74 -4.83
N ARG A 94 -13.47 2.20 -6.07
CA ARG A 94 -14.53 2.68 -6.98
C ARG A 94 -15.54 1.59 -7.32
N GLY A 95 -15.09 0.37 -7.63
CA GLY A 95 -15.98 -0.76 -7.90
C GLY A 95 -16.79 -1.22 -6.68
N ARG A 96 -16.26 -1.04 -5.47
CA ARG A 96 -16.99 -1.33 -4.22
C ARG A 96 -17.99 -0.24 -3.87
N SER A 97 -17.67 1.03 -4.14
CA SER A 97 -18.59 2.15 -3.97
C SER A 97 -19.76 2.12 -4.96
N SER A 98 -19.56 1.60 -6.19
CA SER A 98 -20.66 1.42 -7.16
C SER A 98 -21.57 0.23 -6.85
N ALA A 99 -21.11 -0.76 -6.07
CA ALA A 99 -21.93 -1.89 -5.61
C ALA A 99 -22.74 -1.58 -4.33
N GLY A 100 -22.65 -0.35 -3.80
CA GLY A 100 -23.36 0.12 -2.62
C GLY A 100 -24.40 1.20 -2.87
N ALA A 101 -24.74 1.48 -4.15
CA ALA A 101 -25.74 2.48 -4.54
C ALA A 101 -26.98 1.84 -5.19
N ASP A 102 -27.43 0.70 -4.67
CA ASP A 102 -28.75 0.09 -4.97
C ASP A 102 -29.39 -0.23 -3.61
N GLY A 103 -29.95 0.79 -2.95
CA GLY A 103 -30.42 0.64 -1.58
C GLY A 103 -31.00 1.88 -0.93
N ALA A 104 -31.73 2.69 -1.69
CA ALA A 104 -32.75 3.60 -1.16
C ALA A 104 -33.77 3.87 -2.27
N ASP A 105 -34.55 2.83 -2.59
CA ASP A 105 -35.82 2.97 -3.31
C ASP A 105 -36.69 3.92 -2.49
N GLY A 106 -36.89 5.11 -3.05
CA GLY A 106 -38.00 5.95 -2.67
C GLY A 106 -39.30 5.27 -3.09
N ARG A 107 -40.24 5.17 -2.15
CA ARG A 107 -41.66 5.03 -2.49
C ARG A 107 -42.50 6.03 -1.71
N PRO A 108 -43.65 6.44 -2.28
CA PRO A 108 -43.99 7.84 -2.46
C PRO A 108 -45.15 8.31 -1.57
N ALA A 109 -45.41 9.62 -1.65
CA ALA A 109 -46.51 10.34 -1.04
C ALA A 109 -47.85 9.58 -1.04
N ALA A 110 -48.41 9.37 0.15
CA ALA A 110 -49.85 9.18 0.32
C ALA A 110 -50.45 10.57 0.59
N THR A 111 -51.17 11.07 -0.40
CA THR A 111 -52.03 12.25 -0.33
C THR A 111 -53.47 11.78 -0.09
N LEU A 112 -54.19 12.48 0.83
CA LEU A 112 -55.63 12.45 1.15
C LEU A 112 -56.11 11.16 1.87
N ASP A 113 -56.90 11.20 2.94
CA ASP A 113 -58.10 12.02 3.18
C ASP A 113 -58.37 12.12 4.71
N ALA A 114 -58.80 13.30 5.18
CA ALA A 114 -59.59 13.40 6.41
C ALA A 114 -60.48 14.64 6.33
N ALA A 115 -61.75 14.32 6.12
CA ALA A 115 -62.91 15.17 6.02
C ALA A 115 -63.16 16.12 7.20
N ALA A 116 -64.01 17.09 6.90
CA ALA A 116 -64.71 17.99 7.80
C ALA A 116 -65.44 17.27 8.94
N ASP A 117 -65.42 17.88 10.13
CA ASP A 117 -66.59 18.48 10.80
C ASP A 117 -66.12 19.56 11.78
#